data_AF-A0A348VU39-F1
#
_entry.id   AF-A0A348VU39-F1
#
_cell.length_a   1.000
_cell.length_b   1.000
_cell.length_c   1.000
_cell.angle_alpha   90.00
_cell.angle_beta   90.00
_cell.angle_gamma   90.00
#
_symmetry.space_group_name_H-M   'P 1'
#
loop_
_entity.id
_entity.type
_entity.pdbx_description
1 polymer ?
#
loop_
_entity_poly.entity_id
_entity_poly.type
_entity_poly.pdbx_seq_one_letter_code
_entity_poly.pdbx_strand_id
1 'polypeptide(L)'
;MRRSQNRRAGDQERALMIFETQFGWAGIGMSRKGICRIVLPRKGAVAVRQELAGDKARSEKAPSAVEMNRAVRLLTKYFSGMPVSFDLALDLGYYTPFQRVVWTAAARIPHGETRSYGWIAREIGKPQAARAVGQAMGANPVPILVP
;
A
#
# COMPACT_ATOMS: atom_id res chain seq x y z
N MET A 1 -41.24 24.54 11.02
CA MET A 1 -40.81 24.38 9.62
C MET A 1 -39.58 23.47 9.57
N ARG A 2 -39.70 22.34 8.88
CA ARG A 2 -38.68 21.30 8.67
C ARG A 2 -37.83 21.62 7.44
N ARG A 3 -36.57 21.14 7.45
CA ARG A 3 -35.75 20.51 6.37
C ARG A 3 -34.34 21.11 6.33
N SER A 4 -33.33 20.30 6.64
CA SER A 4 -32.40 19.67 5.66
C SER A 4 -31.02 20.32 5.84
N GLN A 5 -29.91 19.64 6.12
CA GLN A 5 -29.46 18.34 5.62
C GLN A 5 -28.49 17.65 6.61
N ASN A 6 -28.86 16.43 6.99
CA ASN A 6 -28.07 15.23 6.75
C ASN A 6 -26.60 15.19 7.25
N ARG A 7 -26.41 15.10 8.57
CA ARG A 7 -25.25 14.39 9.13
C ARG A 7 -25.39 12.91 8.77
N ARG A 8 -24.73 12.46 7.69
CA ARG A 8 -24.63 11.05 7.36
C ARG A 8 -23.76 10.36 8.42
N ALA A 9 -24.41 9.56 9.25
CA ALA A 9 -23.79 8.48 9.99
C ALA A 9 -23.06 7.54 9.00
N GLY A 10 -21.80 7.21 9.30
CA GLY A 10 -20.99 6.25 8.51
C GLY A 10 -19.50 6.57 8.37
N ASP A 11 -18.92 7.45 9.20
CA ASP A 11 -17.52 7.88 9.12
C ASP A 11 -16.55 6.88 9.79
N GLN A 12 -16.61 5.61 9.37
CA GLN A 12 -15.88 4.50 10.00
C GLN A 12 -14.36 4.53 9.67
N GLU A 13 -13.58 4.76 10.73
CA GLU A 13 -12.14 4.53 10.97
C GLU A 13 -11.25 4.25 9.75
N ARG A 14 -10.77 5.32 9.11
CA ARG A 14 -9.63 5.26 8.19
C ARG A 14 -8.38 5.78 8.91
N ALA A 15 -7.34 4.97 9.06
CA ALA A 15 -6.04 5.49 9.43
C ALA A 15 -5.22 5.73 8.16
N LEU A 16 -5.36 6.96 7.65
CA LEU A 16 -4.57 7.47 6.53
C LEU A 16 -3.55 8.46 7.08
N MET A 17 -2.32 8.37 6.59
CA MET A 17 -1.32 9.38 6.83
C MET A 17 -0.79 9.90 5.51
N ILE A 18 -0.70 11.23 5.40
CA ILE A 18 -0.11 11.93 4.26
C ILE A 18 1.10 12.69 4.81
N PHE A 19 2.22 12.61 4.12
CA PHE A 19 3.48 13.22 4.55
C PHE A 19 4.26 13.74 3.34
N GLU A 20 5.12 14.72 3.61
CA GLU A 20 5.96 15.32 2.59
C GLU A 20 7.27 14.56 2.44
N THR A 21 7.77 14.52 1.21
CA THR A 21 9.05 13.93 0.81
C THR A 21 9.76 14.91 -0.11
N GLN A 22 11.07 14.70 -0.35
CA GLN A 22 11.81 15.52 -1.32
C GLN A 22 11.27 15.46 -2.76
N PHE A 23 10.43 14.46 -3.08
CA PHE A 23 9.83 14.27 -4.40
C PHE A 23 8.36 14.70 -4.46
N GLY A 24 7.83 15.32 -3.40
CA GLY A 24 6.43 15.72 -3.25
C GLY A 24 5.71 14.96 -2.15
N TRP A 25 4.38 14.92 -2.23
CA TRP A 25 3.53 14.37 -1.17
C TRP A 25 3.29 12.89 -1.37
N ALA A 26 3.58 12.07 -0.36
CA ALA A 26 3.29 10.64 -0.34
C ALA A 26 2.23 10.34 0.71
N GLY A 27 1.70 9.12 0.69
CA GLY A 27 0.73 8.71 1.69
C GLY A 27 0.64 7.22 1.88
N ILE A 28 0.13 6.83 3.04
CA ILE A 28 -0.11 5.43 3.40
C ILE A 28 -1.50 5.22 3.97
N GLY A 29 -2.06 4.07 3.66
CA GLY A 29 -3.20 3.49 4.34
C GLY A 29 -2.77 2.27 5.15
N MET A 30 -3.24 2.18 6.39
CA MET A 30 -2.86 1.11 7.29
C MET A 30 -4.06 0.62 8.11
N SER A 31 -4.21 -0.69 8.23
CA SER A 31 -5.13 -1.36 9.15
C SER A 31 -4.37 -1.86 10.39
N ARG A 32 -5.07 -2.44 11.37
CA ARG A 32 -4.41 -3.16 12.47
C ARG A 32 -3.53 -4.33 12.03
N LYS A 33 -3.80 -4.93 10.87
CA LYS A 33 -2.99 -6.06 10.37
C LYS A 33 -1.72 -5.59 9.68
N GLY A 34 -1.68 -4.36 9.17
CA GLY A 34 -0.53 -3.84 8.46
C GLY A 34 -0.87 -2.79 7.41
N ILE A 35 0.14 -2.48 6.60
CA ILE A 35 0.02 -1.52 5.49
C ILE A 35 -0.79 -2.17 4.39
N CYS A 36 -1.88 -1.52 3.99
CA CYS A 36 -2.73 -1.96 2.89
C CYS A 36 -2.51 -1.12 1.62
N ARG A 37 -1.98 0.10 1.75
CA ARG A 37 -1.78 1.01 0.62
C ARG A 37 -0.59 1.94 0.80
N ILE A 38 0.14 2.16 -0.29
CA ILE A 38 1.16 3.21 -0.42
C ILE A 38 0.87 4.01 -1.68
N VAL A 39 0.82 5.33 -1.55
CA VAL A 39 0.74 6.27 -2.66
C VAL A 39 2.10 6.95 -2.79
N LEU A 40 2.74 6.71 -3.94
CA LEU A 40 4.01 7.33 -4.31
C LEU A 40 3.86 8.86 -4.43
N PRO A 41 4.96 9.61 -4.36
CA PRO A 41 4.94 11.07 -4.38
C PRO A 41 4.08 11.66 -5.52
N ARG A 42 3.24 12.64 -5.17
CA ARG A 42 2.38 13.43 -6.06
C ARG A 42 2.59 14.92 -5.84
N LYS A 43 2.19 15.71 -6.85
CA LYS A 43 2.12 17.17 -6.76
C LYS A 43 0.91 17.58 -5.90
N GLY A 44 1.09 17.53 -4.58
CA GLY A 44 0.14 18.06 -3.59
C GLY A 44 -0.61 17.01 -2.77
N ALA A 45 -0.89 17.34 -1.51
CA ALA A 45 -1.56 16.47 -0.54
C ALA A 45 -2.99 16.06 -0.96
N VAL A 46 -3.68 16.90 -1.74
CA VAL A 46 -5.07 16.61 -2.19
C VAL A 46 -5.10 15.41 -3.13
N ALA A 47 -4.16 15.32 -4.09
CA ALA A 47 -4.07 14.20 -5.01
C ALA A 47 -3.83 12.88 -4.27
N VAL A 48 -2.90 12.89 -3.30
CA VAL A 48 -2.63 11.74 -2.43
C VAL A 48 -3.88 11.32 -1.67
N ARG A 49 -4.60 12.28 -1.08
CA ARG A 49 -5.83 12.01 -0.33
C ARG A 49 -6.90 11.37 -1.20
N GLN A 50 -7.07 11.84 -2.44
CA GLN A 50 -8.03 11.28 -3.39
C GLN A 50 -7.67 9.84 -3.76
N GLU A 51 -6.39 9.55 -4.04
CA GLU A 51 -5.93 8.19 -4.34
C GLU A 51 -6.10 7.24 -3.14
N LEU A 52 -5.82 7.69 -1.91
CA LEU A 52 -6.07 6.91 -0.70
C LEU A 52 -7.56 6.67 -0.43
N ALA A 53 -8.43 7.62 -0.77
CA ALA A 53 -9.87 7.52 -0.54
C ALA A 53 -10.59 6.50 -1.43
N GLY A 54 -9.97 6.12 -2.56
CA GLY A 54 -10.48 5.13 -3.51
C GLY A 54 -10.33 3.67 -3.06
N ASP A 55 -9.58 3.40 -1.99
CA ASP A 55 -9.22 2.03 -1.64
C ASP A 55 -10.29 1.28 -0.83
N LYS A 56 -10.25 -0.05 -0.94
CA LYS A 56 -11.23 -1.01 -0.39
C LYS A 56 -10.97 -1.38 1.08
N ALA A 57 -9.87 -0.93 1.69
CA ALA A 57 -9.54 -1.12 3.09
C ALA A 57 -10.41 -0.25 4.04
N ARG A 58 -11.74 -0.26 3.83
CA ARG A 58 -12.71 0.70 4.38
C ARG A 58 -13.26 0.34 5.76
N SER A 59 -12.86 -0.78 6.36
CA SER A 59 -13.54 -1.27 7.57
C SER A 59 -12.63 -2.14 8.44
N GLU A 60 -11.49 -1.60 8.83
CA GLU A 60 -10.72 -2.22 9.91
C GLU A 60 -10.31 -1.17 10.94
N LYS A 61 -10.22 -1.62 12.19
CA LYS A 61 -9.82 -0.78 13.31
C LYS A 61 -8.50 -0.08 12.98
N ALA A 62 -8.38 1.17 13.42
CA ALA A 62 -7.15 1.93 13.27
C ALA A 62 -5.95 1.20 13.93
N PRO A 63 -4.74 1.24 13.32
CA PRO A 63 -3.51 0.78 13.94
C PRO A 63 -3.16 1.66 15.13
N SER A 64 -2.16 1.25 15.92
CA SER A 64 -1.62 2.14 16.94
C SER A 64 -0.90 3.34 16.30
N ALA A 65 -0.92 4.49 16.99
CA ALA A 65 -0.15 5.66 16.55
C ALA A 65 1.36 5.35 16.43
N VAL A 66 1.86 4.42 17.25
CA VAL A 66 3.27 3.98 17.24
C VAL A 66 3.61 3.26 15.94
N GLU A 67 2.76 2.32 15.49
CA GLU A 67 2.95 1.58 14.25
C GLU A 67 2.86 2.50 13.02
N MET A 68 1.85 3.38 13.00
CA MET A 68 1.69 4.37 11.93
C MET A 68 2.93 5.26 11.82
N ASN A 69 3.40 5.81 12.94
CA ASN A 69 4.59 6.66 12.95
C ASN A 69 5.86 5.88 12.56
N ARG A 70 5.97 4.59 12.92
CA ARG A 70 7.08 3.73 12.47
C ARG A 70 7.08 3.59 10.95
N ALA A 71 5.94 3.29 10.35
CA ALA A 71 5.81 3.14 8.90
C ALA A 71 6.19 4.44 8.15
N VAL A 72 5.65 5.58 8.58
CA VAL A 72 5.98 6.89 8.00
C VAL A 72 7.47 7.17 8.08
N ARG A 73 8.09 7.00 9.25
CA ARG A 73 9.53 7.24 9.42
C ARG A 73 10.39 6.40 8.49
N LEU A 74 10.07 5.11 8.32
CA LEU A 74 10.82 4.22 7.42
C LEU A 74 10.66 4.64 5.96
N LEU A 75 9.45 5.00 5.55
CA LEU A 75 9.20 5.47 4.18
C LEU A 75 9.87 6.82 3.92
N THR A 76 9.83 7.77 4.86
CA THR A 76 10.56 9.04 4.74
C THR A 76 12.06 8.81 4.58
N LYS A 77 12.66 7.87 5.35
CA LYS A 77 14.07 7.48 5.18
C LYS A 77 14.35 6.86 3.81
N TYR A 78 13.46 6.02 3.31
CA TYR A 78 13.60 5.43 1.98
C TYR A 78 13.56 6.52 0.90
N PHE A 79 12.60 7.46 0.99
CA PHE A 79 12.53 8.56 0.05
C PHE A 79 13.70 9.53 0.15
N SER A 80 14.41 9.61 1.27
CA SER A 80 15.65 10.38 1.38
C SER A 80 16.91 9.63 0.88
N GLY A 81 16.74 8.42 0.35
CA GLY A 81 17.85 7.60 -0.16
C GLY A 81 18.69 6.94 0.93
N MET A 82 18.23 6.93 2.17
CA MET A 82 18.90 6.21 3.25
C MET A 82 18.64 4.70 3.12
N PRO A 83 19.61 3.84 3.50
CA PRO A 83 19.36 2.42 3.63
C PRO A 83 18.23 2.14 4.63
N VAL A 84 17.27 1.32 4.22
CA VAL A 84 16.11 0.96 5.05
C VAL A 84 15.84 -0.54 4.92
N SER A 85 15.59 -1.20 6.05
CA SER A 85 14.97 -2.52 6.09
C SER A 85 13.51 -2.37 6.49
N PHE A 86 12.62 -2.91 5.65
CA PHE A 86 11.19 -2.86 5.89
C PHE A 86 10.73 -4.10 6.66
N ASP A 87 10.72 -3.98 7.98
CA ASP A 87 10.02 -4.91 8.88
C ASP A 87 8.63 -4.32 9.21
N LEU A 88 7.75 -4.36 8.22
CA LEU A 88 6.38 -3.83 8.29
C LEU A 88 5.41 -4.90 7.79
N ALA A 89 4.37 -5.18 8.57
CA ALA A 89 3.32 -6.10 8.16
C ALA A 89 2.52 -5.54 6.98
N LEU A 90 2.11 -6.41 6.06
CA LEU A 90 1.24 -6.08 4.93
C LEU A 90 -0.17 -6.63 5.16
N ASP A 91 -1.18 -5.83 4.89
CA ASP A 91 -2.57 -6.28 4.86
C ASP A 91 -3.09 -6.33 3.42
N LEU A 92 -2.96 -7.50 2.81
CA LEU A 92 -3.41 -7.76 1.46
C LEU A 92 -4.79 -8.45 1.43
N GLY A 93 -5.47 -8.58 2.57
CA GLY A 93 -6.69 -9.39 2.73
C GLY A 93 -7.86 -8.98 1.82
N TYR A 94 -7.86 -7.74 1.35
CA TYR A 94 -8.92 -7.17 0.50
C TYR A 94 -8.78 -7.51 -0.99
N TYR A 95 -7.69 -8.17 -1.39
CA TYR A 95 -7.37 -8.42 -2.79
C TYR A 95 -7.57 -9.88 -3.18
N THR A 96 -7.61 -10.14 -4.48
CA THR A 96 -7.88 -11.49 -5.00
C THR A 96 -6.81 -12.48 -4.54
N PRO A 97 -7.13 -13.78 -4.39
CA PRO A 97 -6.15 -14.79 -4.03
C PRO A 97 -4.92 -14.79 -4.95
N PHE A 98 -5.12 -14.58 -6.25
CA PHE A 98 -4.02 -14.50 -7.21
C PHE A 98 -3.11 -13.30 -6.94
N GLN A 99 -3.66 -12.10 -6.77
CA GLN A 99 -2.87 -10.90 -6.45
C GLN A 99 -2.08 -11.07 -5.15
N ARG A 100 -2.71 -11.58 -4.09
CA ARG A 100 -2.05 -11.82 -2.80
C ARG A 100 -0.84 -12.73 -2.95
N VAL A 101 -0.98 -13.84 -3.66
CA VAL A 101 0.12 -14.79 -3.87
C VAL A 101 1.24 -14.18 -4.71
N VAL A 102 0.91 -13.41 -5.76
CA VAL A 102 1.89 -12.69 -6.58
C VAL A 102 2.70 -11.69 -5.74
N TRP A 103 2.03 -10.83 -4.98
CA TRP A 103 2.71 -9.80 -4.18
C TRP A 103 3.50 -10.38 -3.02
N THR A 104 3.01 -11.43 -2.37
CA THR A 104 3.77 -12.16 -1.35
C THR A 104 5.06 -12.78 -1.92
N ALA A 105 5.01 -13.31 -3.14
CA ALA A 105 6.21 -13.82 -3.81
C ALA A 105 7.17 -12.69 -4.21
N ALA A 106 6.65 -11.58 -4.73
CA ALA A 106 7.45 -10.41 -5.09
C ALA A 106 8.12 -9.75 -3.87
N ALA A 107 7.45 -9.69 -2.72
CA ALA A 107 8.01 -9.15 -1.48
C ALA A 107 9.23 -9.91 -0.94
N ARG A 108 9.50 -11.12 -1.46
CA ARG A 108 10.69 -11.92 -1.10
C ARG A 108 11.91 -11.60 -1.96
N ILE A 109 11.76 -10.76 -2.99
CA ILE A 109 12.89 -10.37 -3.84
C ILE A 109 13.85 -9.52 -2.99
N PRO A 110 15.13 -9.90 -2.89
CA PRO A 110 16.10 -9.14 -2.10
C PRO A 110 16.28 -7.72 -2.62
N HIS A 111 16.60 -6.81 -1.71
CA HIS A 111 16.88 -5.42 -2.07
C HIS A 111 18.03 -5.32 -3.08
N GLY A 112 17.84 -4.54 -4.14
CA GLY A 112 18.82 -4.36 -5.21
C GLY A 112 18.79 -5.46 -6.29
N GLU A 113 17.95 -6.48 -6.12
CA GLU A 113 17.75 -7.51 -7.12
C GLU A 113 16.47 -7.31 -7.92
N THR A 114 16.45 -7.87 -9.13
CA THR A 114 15.25 -7.90 -9.97
C THR A 114 14.89 -9.34 -10.32
N ARG A 115 13.62 -9.59 -10.61
CA ARG A 115 13.11 -10.86 -11.13
C ARG A 115 12.17 -10.60 -12.28
N SER A 116 12.15 -11.51 -13.26
CA SER A 116 11.17 -11.43 -14.34
C SER A 116 9.79 -11.85 -13.86
N TYR A 117 8.73 -11.39 -14.53
CA TYR A 117 7.38 -11.88 -14.24
C TYR A 117 7.25 -13.40 -14.43
N GLY A 118 8.01 -14.00 -15.35
CA GLY A 118 8.08 -15.45 -15.53
C GLY A 118 8.79 -16.16 -14.36
N TRP A 119 9.67 -15.49 -13.63
CA TRP A 119 10.24 -16.03 -12.39
C TRP A 119 9.16 -16.11 -11.30
N ILE A 120 8.42 -15.02 -11.07
CA ILE A 120 7.32 -15.01 -10.08
C ILE A 120 6.25 -16.04 -10.48
N ALA A 121 5.90 -16.12 -11.76
CA ALA A 121 4.93 -17.10 -12.27
C ALA A 121 5.32 -18.55 -11.94
N ARG A 122 6.61 -18.88 -12.01
CA ARG A 122 7.13 -20.20 -11.59
C ARG A 122 7.07 -20.38 -10.08
N GLU A 123 7.48 -19.36 -9.32
CA GLU A 123 7.49 -19.40 -7.85
C GLU A 123 6.10 -19.66 -7.26
N ILE A 124 5.05 -19.12 -7.89
CA ILE A 124 3.66 -19.31 -7.46
C ILE A 124 3.00 -20.57 -8.04
N GLY A 125 3.77 -21.46 -8.69
CA GLY A 125 3.27 -22.70 -9.28
C GLY A 125 2.38 -22.50 -10.51
N LYS A 126 2.48 -21.35 -11.20
CA LYS A 126 1.69 -21.03 -12.42
C LYS A 126 2.60 -20.54 -13.56
N PRO A 127 3.47 -21.39 -14.15
CA PRO A 127 4.53 -20.96 -15.08
C PRO A 127 4.03 -20.17 -16.31
N GLN A 128 2.80 -20.43 -16.78
CA GLN A 128 2.20 -19.76 -17.93
C GLN A 128 1.55 -18.40 -17.60
N ALA A 129 1.57 -17.97 -16.33
CA ALA A 129 0.85 -16.79 -15.85
C ALA A 129 1.66 -15.48 -15.92
N ALA A 130 2.79 -15.41 -16.65
CA ALA A 130 3.68 -14.24 -16.65
C ALA A 130 2.95 -12.92 -17.01
N ARG A 131 2.04 -12.93 -17.98
CA ARG A 131 1.22 -11.75 -18.33
C ARG A 131 0.29 -11.35 -17.20
N ALA A 132 -0.38 -12.32 -16.56
CA ALA A 132 -1.26 -12.07 -15.43
C ALA A 132 -0.50 -11.54 -14.20
N VAL A 133 0.71 -12.04 -13.97
CA VAL A 133 1.63 -11.50 -12.96
C VAL A 133 1.94 -10.04 -13.26
N GLY A 134 2.28 -9.69 -14.50
CA GLY A 134 2.54 -8.29 -14.89
C GLY A 134 1.35 -7.37 -14.62
N GLN A 135 0.12 -7.83 -14.89
CA GLN A 135 -1.10 -7.08 -14.56
C GLN A 135 -1.30 -6.94 -13.04
N ALA A 136 -1.02 -7.98 -12.27
CA ALA A 136 -1.08 -7.92 -10.81
C ALA A 136 -0.02 -6.95 -10.24
N MET A 137 1.18 -6.92 -10.79
CA MET A 137 2.23 -5.96 -10.42
C MET A 137 1.85 -4.52 -10.79
N GLY A 138 1.22 -4.30 -11.95
CA GLY A 138 0.67 -2.98 -12.31
C GLY A 138 -0.43 -2.49 -11.37
N ALA A 139 -1.12 -3.41 -10.70
CA ALA A 139 -2.14 -3.12 -9.69
C ALA A 139 -1.61 -3.15 -8.25
N ASN A 140 -0.29 -3.22 -8.04
CA ASN A 140 0.32 -3.32 -6.72
C ASN A 140 -0.09 -2.15 -5.81
N PRO A 141 -0.75 -2.43 -4.67
CA PRO A 141 -1.21 -1.38 -3.78
C PRO A 141 -0.14 -0.87 -2.81
N VAL A 142 0.96 -1.61 -2.64
CA VAL A 142 2.01 -1.29 -1.67
C VAL A 142 3.38 -1.26 -2.36
N PRO A 143 3.56 -0.39 -3.38
CA PRO A 143 4.87 -0.20 -3.99
C PRO A 143 5.91 0.15 -2.93
N ILE A 144 7.19 -0.18 -3.20
CA ILE A 144 8.34 -0.11 -2.26
C ILE A 144 8.41 -1.34 -1.34
N LEU A 145 7.32 -1.73 -0.70
CA LEU A 145 7.31 -2.94 0.14
C LEU A 145 7.17 -4.21 -0.71
N VAL A 146 6.40 -4.11 -1.77
CA VAL A 146 6.36 -5.09 -2.86
C VAL A 146 7.09 -4.44 -4.04
N PRO A 147 8.33 -4.88 -4.36
CA PRO A 147 9.16 -4.28 -5.40
C PRO A 147 8.70 -4.59 -6.82
#